data_AF-A0A3A4NIU6-F1
#
_entry.id   AF-A0A3A4NIU6-F1
#
_cell.length_a   1.000
_cell.length_b   1.000
_cell.length_c   1.000
_cell.angle_alpha   90.00
_cell.angle_beta   90.00
_cell.angle_gamma   90.00
#
_symmetry.space_group_name_H-M   'P 1'
#
loop_
_entity.id
_entity.type
_entity.pdbx_description
1 polymer ?
#
loop_
_entity_poly.entity_id
_entity_poly.type
_entity_poly.pdbx_seq_one_letter_code
_entity_poly.pdbx_strand_id
1 'polypeptide(L)'
;MVYTDHIPRPETLFRILESMQFSSSQIRKICGMHYGDYLPIHSAAASDTPALPSSPKEFPGPQDPPPDEAGGATPLEEPGEIVSRLRAALPRIPVPGNEDFWEMAQSMARIAEQKVRRAAARHAEQPFLFAGEPEAIYQFLVRRNRIPAFLSRGENLSLSFVDGIDYRDRFLGAMLGSAVGEMLGTVTQGLTSRDVQELYGELSDLPAIQPARGAGAAASASPLLAVSLSLLPDGVLDPGKTAEALALAVRRDDSPGLLGFARNLLERRLPWHEAGEIQPEGAPAVFVLPLVLLRAGNFRRLKLEAGILASLSHPHPAAIAAAIAQACAVARTLHSVPGSLDMLSFPRALSPVIAGIEPERGSKPRTGRAAPTVGRKLGAELPALLLRRAPVNEMQEELGNGAAAHEGIPFALGCFLRSPGDFAGAVLPAVGQGGDARSIAAMAGALSGAYVGASGIPERFLLRLPCREGFSDAAERLLALSRREG
;
A
#
# COMPACT_ATOMS: atom_id res chain seq x y z
N MET A 1 -53.67 -9.80 6.85
CA MET A 1 -52.32 -10.27 7.22
C MET A 1 -51.90 -11.23 6.11
N VAL A 2 -50.95 -10.92 5.22
CA VAL A 2 -49.48 -11.03 5.36
C VAL A 2 -49.01 -11.96 4.20
N TYR A 3 -48.21 -11.40 3.27
CA TYR A 3 -47.32 -12.00 2.23
C TYR A 3 -47.97 -12.58 0.95
N THR A 4 -47.78 -12.03 -0.27
CA THR A 4 -46.59 -11.76 -1.13
C THR A 4 -46.00 -13.02 -1.76
N ASP A 5 -46.42 -13.33 -2.98
CA ASP A 5 -45.82 -14.39 -3.81
C ASP A 5 -45.61 -13.88 -5.23
N HIS A 6 -44.54 -13.12 -5.44
CA HIS A 6 -43.64 -13.22 -6.60
C HIS A 6 -42.41 -12.35 -6.34
N ILE A 7 -41.70 -12.71 -5.28
CA ILE A 7 -40.32 -12.29 -5.11
C ILE A 7 -39.54 -12.87 -6.32
N PRO A 8 -38.81 -12.06 -7.13
CA PRO A 8 -38.05 -12.58 -8.27
C PRO A 8 -37.08 -13.66 -7.79
N ARG A 9 -36.73 -14.64 -8.61
CA ARG A 9 -35.77 -15.67 -8.18
C ARG A 9 -34.45 -14.99 -7.73
N PRO A 10 -33.79 -15.45 -6.65
CA PRO A 10 -32.58 -14.83 -6.12
C PRO A 10 -31.53 -14.52 -7.19
N GLU A 11 -31.39 -15.40 -8.18
CA GLU A 11 -30.44 -15.27 -9.29
C GLU A 11 -30.79 -14.09 -10.23
N THR A 12 -32.07 -13.77 -10.37
CA THR A 12 -32.55 -12.64 -11.18
C THR A 12 -32.29 -11.33 -10.46
N LEU A 13 -32.58 -11.25 -9.16
CA LEU A 13 -32.26 -10.07 -8.35
C LEU A 13 -30.75 -9.86 -8.26
N PHE A 14 -29.98 -10.94 -8.15
CA PHE A 14 -28.51 -10.90 -8.13
C PHE A 14 -27.94 -10.29 -9.43
N ARG A 15 -28.39 -10.76 -10.61
CA ARG A 15 -27.96 -10.22 -11.90
C ARG A 15 -28.36 -8.76 -12.11
N ILE A 16 -29.55 -8.37 -11.66
CA ILE A 16 -30.01 -6.97 -11.71
C ILE A 16 -29.09 -6.10 -10.85
N LEU A 17 -28.81 -6.51 -9.60
CA LEU A 17 -27.95 -5.73 -8.70
C LEU A 17 -26.49 -5.69 -9.17
N GLU A 18 -25.97 -6.74 -9.80
CA GLU A 18 -24.66 -6.74 -10.47
C GLU A 18 -24.63 -5.75 -11.64
N SER A 19 -25.67 -5.73 -12.49
CA SER A 19 -25.76 -4.78 -13.61
C SER A 19 -25.84 -3.31 -13.15
N MET A 20 -26.26 -3.07 -11.90
CA MET A 20 -26.29 -1.77 -11.25
C MET A 20 -25.01 -1.44 -10.45
N GLN A 21 -23.93 -2.22 -10.64
CA GLN A 21 -22.61 -2.04 -10.02
C GLN A 21 -22.58 -2.09 -8.48
N PHE A 22 -23.50 -2.83 -7.85
CA PHE A 22 -23.38 -3.12 -6.41
C PHE A 22 -22.30 -4.18 -6.17
N SER A 23 -21.52 -4.05 -5.09
CA SER A 23 -20.50 -5.05 -4.77
C SER A 23 -21.15 -6.35 -4.27
N SER A 24 -20.50 -7.49 -4.48
CA SER A 24 -21.05 -8.82 -4.11
C SER A 24 -21.39 -8.95 -2.62
N SER A 25 -20.80 -8.12 -1.75
CA SER A 25 -21.13 -8.02 -0.32
C SER A 25 -22.43 -7.26 -0.07
N GLN A 26 -22.65 -6.17 -0.81
CA GLN A 26 -23.90 -5.39 -0.75
C GLN A 26 -25.08 -6.19 -1.31
N ILE A 27 -24.87 -6.88 -2.42
CA ILE A 27 -25.87 -7.78 -3.03
C ILE A 27 -26.28 -8.86 -2.03
N ARG A 28 -25.32 -9.52 -1.37
CA ARG A 28 -25.60 -10.51 -0.32
C ARG A 28 -26.39 -9.94 0.85
N LYS A 29 -26.08 -8.72 1.30
CA LYS A 29 -26.82 -8.07 2.39
C LYS A 29 -28.25 -7.72 1.99
N ILE A 30 -28.47 -7.27 0.76
CA ILE A 30 -29.79 -6.93 0.21
C ILE A 30 -30.63 -8.20 0.00
N CYS A 31 -30.05 -9.24 -0.62
CA CYS A 31 -30.73 -10.52 -0.78
C CYS A 31 -31.00 -11.19 0.58
N GLY A 32 -30.07 -11.12 1.54
CA GLY A 32 -30.26 -11.69 2.88
C GLY A 32 -31.41 -11.06 3.67
N MET A 33 -31.72 -9.77 3.43
CA MET A 33 -32.87 -9.10 4.07
C MET A 33 -34.23 -9.59 3.54
N HIS A 34 -34.29 -10.12 2.32
CA HIS A 34 -35.54 -10.48 1.65
C HIS A 34 -35.76 -11.99 1.45
N TYR A 35 -34.69 -12.80 1.41
CA TYR A 35 -34.77 -14.25 1.17
C TYR A 35 -34.22 -15.10 2.34
N GLY A 36 -33.73 -14.48 3.42
CA GLY A 36 -33.10 -15.22 4.53
C GLY A 36 -31.85 -16.02 4.07
N ASP A 37 -31.64 -17.21 4.64
CA ASP A 37 -30.49 -18.08 4.34
C ASP A 37 -30.55 -18.77 2.95
N TYR A 38 -31.57 -18.49 2.14
CA TYR A 38 -31.69 -18.99 0.77
C TYR A 38 -30.86 -18.14 -0.21
N LEU A 39 -29.54 -18.20 -0.09
CA LEU A 39 -28.62 -17.89 -1.17
C LEU A 39 -28.04 -19.21 -1.67
N PRO A 40 -28.18 -19.58 -2.96
CA PRO A 40 -27.54 -20.77 -3.48
C PRO A 40 -26.03 -20.67 -3.29
N ILE A 41 -25.50 -21.50 -2.41
CA ILE A 41 -24.07 -21.73 -2.30
C ILE A 41 -23.66 -22.48 -3.57
N HIS A 42 -23.20 -21.79 -4.60
CA HIS A 42 -22.40 -22.44 -5.62
C HIS A 42 -20.96 -22.57 -5.13
N SER A 43 -20.79 -23.57 -4.27
CA SER A 43 -19.56 -24.35 -4.15
C SER A 43 -19.35 -25.06 -5.48
N ALA A 44 -18.27 -24.75 -6.19
CA ALA A 44 -17.82 -25.54 -7.31
C ALA A 44 -17.36 -26.93 -6.81
N ALA A 45 -18.14 -27.99 -7.05
CA ALA A 45 -17.64 -29.36 -7.18
C ALA A 45 -18.73 -30.36 -7.65
N ALA A 46 -18.31 -31.20 -8.61
CA ALA A 46 -18.79 -32.55 -8.93
C ALA A 46 -20.09 -32.78 -9.74
N SER A 47 -19.86 -33.19 -11.00
CA SER A 47 -20.51 -34.29 -11.75
C SER A 47 -22.04 -34.45 -11.71
N ASP A 48 -22.71 -34.19 -12.82
CA ASP A 48 -23.17 -35.28 -13.69
C ASP A 48 -23.80 -34.76 -14.99
N THR A 49 -23.30 -35.29 -16.09
CA THR A 49 -23.80 -35.08 -17.45
C THR A 49 -24.99 -36.00 -17.69
N PRO A 50 -26.02 -35.55 -18.43
CA PRO A 50 -26.62 -36.44 -19.42
C PRO A 50 -26.55 -35.82 -20.82
N ALA A 51 -26.17 -36.68 -21.76
CA ALA A 51 -25.90 -36.39 -23.15
C ALA A 51 -27.12 -35.81 -23.91
N LEU A 52 -26.84 -34.85 -24.79
CA LEU A 52 -27.71 -34.46 -25.90
C LEU A 52 -27.13 -34.98 -27.22
N PRO A 53 -27.97 -35.40 -28.18
CA PRO A 53 -27.52 -36.10 -29.38
C PRO A 53 -26.88 -35.15 -30.40
N SER A 54 -25.94 -35.74 -31.14
CA SER A 54 -25.10 -35.18 -32.18
C SER A 54 -25.88 -34.78 -33.45
N SER A 55 -25.61 -33.58 -33.97
CA SER A 55 -25.41 -33.35 -35.41
C SER A 55 -24.82 -31.94 -35.68
N PRO A 56 -24.02 -31.78 -36.76
CA PRO A 56 -23.01 -30.73 -36.87
C PRO A 56 -23.55 -29.51 -37.61
N LYS A 57 -23.24 -28.31 -37.13
CA LYS A 57 -23.27 -27.09 -37.93
C LYS A 57 -21.94 -26.37 -37.82
N GLU A 58 -21.42 -26.02 -38.99
CA GLU A 58 -20.09 -25.51 -39.28
C GLU A 58 -19.77 -24.21 -38.55
N PHE A 59 -18.53 -24.11 -38.06
CA PHE A 59 -17.93 -22.87 -37.57
C PHE A 59 -17.46 -22.02 -38.76
N PRO A 60 -17.77 -20.71 -38.81
CA PRO A 60 -16.91 -19.77 -39.52
C PRO A 60 -15.71 -19.38 -38.65
N GLY A 61 -14.55 -19.25 -39.28
CA GLY A 61 -13.25 -18.95 -38.66
C GLY A 61 -13.13 -17.54 -38.04
N PRO A 62 -11.94 -17.22 -37.48
CA PRO A 62 -11.75 -16.07 -36.60
C PRO A 62 -11.92 -14.76 -37.37
N GLN A 63 -12.87 -13.94 -36.94
CA GLN A 63 -12.97 -12.54 -37.36
C GLN A 63 -12.13 -11.69 -36.41
N ASP A 64 -11.29 -10.84 -36.98
CA ASP A 64 -10.47 -9.86 -36.26
C ASP A 64 -11.32 -8.97 -35.35
N PRO A 65 -10.80 -8.54 -34.17
CA PRO A 65 -11.53 -7.65 -33.28
C PRO A 65 -11.74 -6.27 -33.94
N PRO A 66 -12.91 -5.63 -33.76
CA PRO A 66 -13.12 -4.29 -34.28
C PRO A 66 -12.25 -3.26 -33.54
N PRO A 67 -11.88 -2.14 -34.19
CA PRO A 67 -10.93 -1.18 -33.66
C PRO A 67 -11.58 -0.25 -32.64
N ASP A 68 -10.84 0.02 -31.56
CA ASP A 68 -10.97 1.13 -30.60
C ASP A 68 -12.37 1.77 -30.47
N GLU A 69 -13.20 1.22 -29.58
CA GLU A 69 -14.17 2.05 -28.87
C GLU A 69 -13.43 2.85 -27.80
N ALA A 70 -12.93 4.01 -28.23
CA ALA A 70 -12.62 5.12 -27.34
C ALA A 70 -13.79 5.28 -26.36
N GLY A 71 -13.48 5.31 -25.06
CA GLY A 71 -14.43 5.44 -23.97
C GLY A 71 -15.31 6.68 -24.09
N GLY A 72 -16.41 6.54 -24.82
CA GLY A 72 -17.53 7.46 -24.78
C GLY A 72 -18.27 7.21 -23.47
N ALA A 73 -18.30 8.22 -22.61
CA ALA A 73 -19.17 8.20 -21.44
C ALA A 73 -20.59 7.87 -21.90
N THR A 74 -21.10 6.70 -21.51
CA THR A 74 -22.52 6.38 -21.65
C THR A 74 -23.32 7.51 -20.98
N PRO A 75 -24.30 8.11 -21.66
CA PRO A 75 -25.11 9.17 -21.07
C PRO A 75 -25.66 8.70 -19.72
N LEU A 76 -25.60 9.57 -18.71
CA LEU A 76 -26.23 9.32 -17.41
C LEU A 76 -27.74 9.17 -17.63
N GLU A 77 -28.23 7.92 -17.64
CA GLU A 77 -29.64 7.61 -17.88
C GLU A 77 -30.50 8.09 -16.72
N GLU A 78 -31.63 8.73 -17.01
CA GLU A 78 -32.53 9.19 -15.96
C GLU A 78 -33.15 7.99 -15.21
N PRO A 79 -33.43 8.09 -13.89
CA PRO A 79 -33.99 6.99 -13.11
C PRO A 79 -35.29 6.43 -13.68
N GLY A 80 -36.06 7.28 -14.38
CA GLY A 80 -37.27 6.87 -15.09
C GLY A 80 -36.99 5.91 -16.25
N GLU A 81 -35.88 6.06 -16.96
CA GLU A 81 -35.48 5.20 -18.08
C GLU A 81 -34.95 3.84 -17.60
N ILE A 82 -34.19 3.83 -16.51
CA ILE A 82 -33.71 2.59 -15.85
C ILE A 82 -34.90 1.76 -15.38
N VAL A 83 -35.87 2.39 -14.70
CA VAL A 83 -37.10 1.73 -14.25
C VAL A 83 -37.97 1.29 -15.43
N SER A 84 -38.04 2.07 -16.51
CA SER A 84 -38.79 1.71 -17.72
C SER A 84 -38.18 0.49 -18.44
N ARG A 85 -36.85 0.40 -18.47
CA ARG A 85 -36.15 -0.79 -18.96
C ARG A 85 -36.33 -2.01 -18.07
N LEU A 86 -36.26 -1.83 -16.74
CA LEU A 86 -36.57 -2.90 -15.80
C LEU A 86 -38.00 -3.41 -15.98
N ARG A 87 -38.98 -2.51 -16.22
CA ARG A 87 -40.36 -2.87 -16.54
C ARG A 87 -40.47 -3.63 -17.87
N ALA A 88 -39.75 -3.20 -18.90
CA ALA A 88 -39.72 -3.89 -20.19
C ALA A 88 -39.05 -5.27 -20.11
N ALA A 89 -38.01 -5.41 -19.27
CA ALA A 89 -37.29 -6.66 -19.05
C ALA A 89 -38.03 -7.64 -18.12
N LEU A 90 -38.95 -7.15 -17.28
CA LEU A 90 -39.73 -7.95 -16.32
C LEU A 90 -41.25 -7.85 -16.59
N PRO A 91 -41.74 -8.24 -17.78
CA PRO A 91 -43.15 -8.10 -18.15
C PRO A 91 -44.11 -8.95 -17.30
N ARG A 92 -43.56 -9.91 -16.53
CA ARG A 92 -44.33 -10.82 -15.66
C ARG A 92 -44.60 -10.26 -14.25
N ILE A 93 -44.06 -9.08 -13.90
CA ILE A 93 -44.32 -8.44 -12.60
C ILE A 93 -45.26 -7.25 -12.82
N PRO A 94 -46.59 -7.44 -12.71
CA PRO A 94 -47.55 -6.36 -12.91
C PRO A 94 -47.37 -5.28 -11.84
N VAL A 95 -47.58 -4.00 -12.21
CA VAL A 95 -47.52 -2.87 -11.28
C VAL A 95 -48.62 -2.94 -10.22
N PRO A 96 -49.90 -3.22 -10.57
CA PRO A 96 -50.94 -3.42 -9.56
C PRO A 96 -50.63 -4.62 -8.66
N GLY A 97 -50.60 -4.41 -7.35
CA GLY A 97 -50.30 -5.45 -6.36
C GLY A 97 -48.81 -5.69 -6.07
N ASN A 98 -47.89 -5.00 -6.76
CA ASN A 98 -46.44 -5.03 -6.47
C ASN A 98 -45.87 -3.60 -6.35
N GLU A 99 -46.67 -2.68 -5.83
CA GLU A 99 -46.34 -1.26 -5.73
C GLU A 99 -45.05 -1.04 -4.93
N ASP A 100 -44.92 -1.70 -3.77
CA ASP A 100 -43.74 -1.65 -2.91
C ASP A 100 -42.45 -2.10 -3.62
N PHE A 101 -42.53 -3.13 -4.47
CA PHE A 101 -41.38 -3.62 -5.24
C PHE A 101 -40.92 -2.59 -6.26
N TRP A 102 -41.86 -1.97 -6.98
CA TRP A 102 -41.54 -0.97 -8.00
C TRP A 102 -41.09 0.37 -7.38
N GLU A 103 -41.60 0.75 -6.20
CA GLU A 103 -41.08 1.88 -5.41
C GLU A 103 -39.65 1.64 -4.90
N MET A 104 -39.35 0.42 -4.44
CA MET A 104 -38.01 0.02 -4.04
C MET A 104 -37.04 0.06 -5.24
N ALA A 105 -37.43 -0.51 -6.38
CA ALA A 105 -36.63 -0.49 -7.60
C ALA A 105 -36.33 0.95 -8.06
N GLN A 106 -37.32 1.85 -7.99
CA GLN A 106 -37.13 3.26 -8.30
C GLN A 106 -36.21 3.97 -7.31
N SER A 107 -36.31 3.63 -6.02
CA SER A 107 -35.40 4.15 -4.98
C SER A 107 -33.97 3.68 -5.19
N MET A 108 -33.76 2.40 -5.53
CA MET A 108 -32.44 1.86 -5.87
C MET A 108 -31.87 2.48 -7.15
N ALA A 109 -32.70 2.72 -8.17
CA ALA A 109 -32.27 3.40 -9.39
C ALA A 109 -31.80 4.84 -9.12
N ARG A 110 -32.51 5.60 -8.26
CA ARG A 110 -32.08 6.93 -7.81
C ARG A 110 -30.76 6.90 -7.04
N ILE A 111 -30.58 5.91 -6.15
CA ILE A 111 -29.33 5.75 -5.40
C ILE A 111 -28.17 5.40 -6.36
N ALA A 112 -28.40 4.52 -7.32
CA ALA A 112 -27.43 4.16 -8.34
C ALA A 112 -27.06 5.38 -9.19
N GLU A 113 -28.03 6.13 -9.70
CA GLU A 113 -27.79 7.35 -10.47
C GLU A 113 -27.02 8.39 -9.66
N GLN A 114 -27.39 8.64 -8.39
CA GLN A 114 -26.63 9.55 -7.53
C GLN A 114 -25.18 9.09 -7.32
N LYS A 115 -24.92 7.78 -7.27
CA LYS A 115 -23.56 7.24 -7.23
C LYS A 115 -22.83 7.46 -8.55
N VAL A 116 -23.46 7.21 -9.70
CA VAL A 116 -22.84 7.43 -11.02
C VAL A 116 -22.59 8.91 -11.27
N ARG A 117 -23.53 9.82 -10.94
CA ARG A 117 -23.33 11.27 -10.99
C ARG A 117 -22.18 11.73 -10.09
N ARG A 118 -22.08 11.20 -8.87
CA ARG A 118 -20.93 11.48 -7.98
C ARG A 118 -19.63 10.93 -8.56
N ALA A 119 -19.62 9.75 -9.15
CA ALA A 119 -18.45 9.16 -9.79
C ALA A 119 -18.02 9.95 -11.05
N ALA A 120 -18.97 10.39 -11.87
CA ALA A 120 -18.75 11.23 -13.05
C ALA A 120 -18.23 12.63 -12.67
N ALA A 121 -18.81 13.26 -11.64
CA ALA A 121 -18.31 14.52 -11.10
C ALA A 121 -16.87 14.38 -10.53
N ARG A 122 -16.57 13.26 -9.86
CA ARG A 122 -15.22 12.94 -9.37
C ARG A 122 -14.21 12.67 -10.49
N HIS A 123 -14.64 12.08 -11.61
CA HIS A 123 -13.80 11.90 -12.81
C HIS A 123 -13.53 13.24 -13.52
N ALA A 124 -14.50 14.15 -13.55
CA ALA A 124 -14.30 15.51 -14.06
C ALA A 124 -13.37 16.35 -13.17
N GLU A 125 -13.30 16.04 -11.88
CA GLU A 125 -12.33 16.62 -10.93
C GLU A 125 -10.98 15.89 -10.88
N GLN A 126 -10.79 14.78 -11.61
CA GLN A 126 -9.47 14.17 -11.74
C GLN A 126 -8.56 15.17 -12.45
N PRO A 127 -7.46 15.59 -11.83
CA PRO A 127 -6.63 16.60 -12.44
C PRO A 127 -5.85 15.97 -13.59
N PHE A 128 -6.38 16.07 -14.80
CA PHE A 128 -5.60 16.17 -16.04
C PHE A 128 -4.73 17.47 -16.05
N LEU A 129 -4.78 18.27 -14.99
CA LEU A 129 -4.31 19.65 -14.88
C LEU A 129 -2.89 19.83 -14.34
N PHE A 130 -2.26 18.79 -13.77
CA PHE A 130 -0.87 18.87 -13.34
C PHE A 130 -0.06 18.09 -14.35
N ALA A 131 0.74 18.75 -15.18
CA ALA A 131 1.59 18.12 -16.18
C ALA A 131 2.73 17.27 -15.56
N GLY A 132 2.42 16.44 -14.56
CA GLY A 132 3.38 15.70 -13.76
C GLY A 132 4.16 16.55 -12.76
N GLU A 133 3.83 17.84 -12.56
CA GLU A 133 4.55 18.70 -11.60
C GLU A 133 4.15 18.39 -10.14
N PRO A 134 5.06 17.81 -9.33
CA PRO A 134 4.76 17.43 -7.95
C PRO A 134 4.45 18.60 -7.04
N GLU A 135 5.00 19.79 -7.32
CA GLU A 135 4.66 21.01 -6.60
C GLU A 135 3.18 21.34 -6.75
N ALA A 136 2.61 21.20 -7.95
CA ALA A 136 1.21 21.47 -8.20
C ALA A 136 0.31 20.41 -7.55
N ILE A 137 0.71 19.14 -7.61
CA ILE A 137 0.06 18.02 -6.90
C ILE A 137 0.03 18.28 -5.39
N TYR A 138 1.16 18.69 -4.82
CA TYR A 138 1.28 19.02 -3.40
C TYR A 138 0.37 20.18 -3.01
N GLN A 139 0.39 21.29 -3.76
CA GLN A 139 -0.48 22.43 -3.49
C GLN A 139 -1.96 22.05 -3.57
N PHE A 140 -2.34 21.19 -4.50
CA PHE A 140 -3.70 20.65 -4.59
C PHE A 140 -4.09 19.85 -3.34
N LEU A 141 -3.23 18.93 -2.90
CA LEU A 141 -3.50 18.10 -1.71
C LEU A 141 -3.57 18.94 -0.43
N VAL A 142 -2.71 19.95 -0.28
CA VAL A 142 -2.74 20.89 0.85
C VAL A 142 -4.03 21.73 0.83
N ARG A 143 -4.42 22.29 -0.31
CA ARG A 143 -5.66 23.10 -0.44
C ARG A 143 -6.92 22.30 -0.15
N ARG A 144 -6.94 21.01 -0.48
CA ARG A 144 -8.02 20.06 -0.15
C ARG A 144 -7.95 19.54 1.29
N ASN A 145 -7.00 20.04 2.10
CA ASN A 145 -6.76 19.59 3.47
C ASN A 145 -6.56 18.07 3.58
N ARG A 146 -5.95 17.46 2.56
CA ARG A 146 -5.62 16.02 2.53
C ARG A 146 -4.30 15.71 3.18
N ILE A 147 -3.37 16.65 3.16
CA ILE A 147 -2.04 16.53 3.76
C ILE A 147 -1.67 17.83 4.49
N PRO A 148 -0.82 17.77 5.53
CA PRO A 148 -0.25 18.96 6.14
C PRO A 148 0.69 19.66 5.15
N ALA A 149 0.94 20.96 5.38
CA ALA A 149 1.90 21.74 4.63
C ALA A 149 3.36 21.36 4.99
N PHE A 150 3.75 20.10 4.80
CA PHE A 150 5.02 19.53 5.29
C PHE A 150 6.30 20.12 4.69
N LEU A 151 6.22 20.90 3.61
CA LEU A 151 7.36 21.62 3.03
C LEU A 151 7.57 23.01 3.63
N SER A 152 6.60 23.55 4.39
CA SER A 152 6.74 24.90 4.96
C SER A 152 7.65 24.94 6.20
N ARG A 153 8.00 23.78 6.75
CA ARG A 153 8.78 23.64 7.99
C ARG A 153 9.79 22.49 7.86
N GLY A 154 10.75 22.52 8.79
CA GLY A 154 11.79 21.53 8.93
C GLY A 154 13.08 21.88 8.20
N GLU A 155 14.17 21.24 8.61
CA GLU A 155 15.50 21.49 8.09
C GLU A 155 15.76 20.77 6.76
N ASN A 156 16.69 21.33 5.98
CA ASN A 156 17.15 20.74 4.73
C ASN A 156 18.34 19.82 4.99
N LEU A 157 18.40 18.71 4.25
CA LEU A 157 19.58 17.86 4.20
C LEU A 157 20.39 18.14 2.93
N SER A 158 21.71 18.01 3.04
CA SER A 158 22.58 17.93 1.88
C SER A 158 22.63 16.48 1.40
N LEU A 159 22.18 16.25 0.16
CA LEU A 159 22.27 14.96 -0.49
C LEU A 159 22.99 15.17 -1.83
N SER A 160 24.15 14.57 -1.98
CA SER A 160 24.94 14.63 -3.20
C SER A 160 25.68 13.32 -3.37
N PHE A 161 25.85 12.88 -4.61
CA PHE A 161 26.74 11.76 -4.90
C PHE A 161 28.16 12.10 -4.42
N VAL A 162 28.81 11.10 -3.85
CA VAL A 162 30.14 11.20 -3.23
C VAL A 162 31.06 10.22 -3.94
N ASP A 163 32.22 10.69 -4.35
CA ASP A 163 33.22 9.86 -5.02
C ASP A 163 33.72 8.73 -4.10
N GLY A 164 34.03 7.57 -4.70
CA GLY A 164 34.51 6.40 -3.97
C GLY A 164 33.41 5.52 -3.37
N ILE A 165 32.13 5.88 -3.50
CA ILE A 165 31.01 5.00 -3.18
C ILE A 165 30.53 4.27 -4.43
N ASP A 166 30.43 2.93 -4.35
CA ASP A 166 29.76 2.13 -5.37
C ASP A 166 28.23 2.24 -5.21
N TYR A 167 27.63 3.22 -5.89
CA TYR A 167 26.19 3.42 -5.89
C TYR A 167 25.41 2.30 -6.56
N ARG A 168 26.04 1.52 -7.47
CA ARG A 168 25.35 0.36 -8.06
C ARG A 168 25.16 -0.72 -6.99
N ASP A 169 26.22 -1.02 -6.24
CA ASP A 169 26.15 -1.98 -5.14
C ASP A 169 25.19 -1.51 -4.04
N ARG A 170 25.18 -0.22 -3.69
CA ARG A 170 24.28 0.34 -2.67
C ARG A 170 22.81 0.40 -3.07
N PHE A 171 22.51 0.78 -4.30
CA PHE A 171 21.14 0.80 -4.81
C PHE A 171 20.56 -0.62 -4.84
N LEU A 172 21.35 -1.56 -5.34
CA LEU A 172 21.00 -2.98 -5.34
C LEU A 172 20.83 -3.51 -3.92
N GLY A 173 21.76 -3.18 -3.03
CA GLY A 173 21.72 -3.56 -1.62
C GLY A 173 20.47 -3.05 -0.92
N ALA A 174 20.08 -1.79 -1.14
CA ALA A 174 18.87 -1.23 -0.53
C ALA A 174 17.60 -1.97 -0.98
N MET A 175 17.43 -2.21 -2.28
CA MET A 175 16.26 -2.92 -2.83
C MET A 175 16.20 -4.37 -2.36
N LEU A 176 17.31 -5.12 -2.53
CA LEU A 176 17.38 -6.51 -2.10
C LEU A 176 17.25 -6.64 -0.58
N GLY A 177 17.89 -5.74 0.17
CA GLY A 177 17.85 -5.73 1.62
C GLY A 177 16.43 -5.52 2.14
N SER A 178 15.68 -4.60 1.54
CA SER A 178 14.27 -4.39 1.88
C SER A 178 13.40 -5.61 1.58
N ALA A 179 13.57 -6.20 0.40
CA ALA A 179 12.84 -7.41 0.00
C ALA A 179 13.17 -8.63 0.88
N VAL A 180 14.44 -8.81 1.26
CA VAL A 180 14.89 -9.84 2.21
C VAL A 180 14.23 -9.61 3.57
N GLY A 181 14.25 -8.38 4.07
CA GLY A 181 13.62 -8.02 5.34
C GLY A 181 12.12 -8.30 5.34
N GLU A 182 11.40 -7.88 4.29
CA GLU A 182 9.97 -8.13 4.12
C GLU A 182 9.65 -9.64 4.17
N MET A 183 10.43 -10.44 3.44
CA MET A 183 10.24 -11.88 3.43
C MET A 183 10.49 -12.45 4.83
N LEU A 184 11.63 -12.15 5.45
CA LEU A 184 12.00 -12.75 6.75
C LEU A 184 10.99 -12.36 7.83
N GLY A 185 10.53 -11.11 7.83
CA GLY A 185 9.51 -10.62 8.77
C GLY A 185 8.13 -11.25 8.57
N THR A 186 7.85 -11.88 7.43
CA THR A 186 6.54 -12.53 7.20
C THR A 186 6.31 -13.72 8.13
N VAL A 187 7.36 -14.42 8.57
CA VAL A 187 7.22 -15.61 9.45
C VAL A 187 6.89 -15.25 10.89
N THR A 188 7.19 -14.03 11.32
CA THR A 188 6.96 -13.52 12.67
C THR A 188 5.93 -12.39 12.73
N GLN A 189 5.30 -12.06 11.60
CA GLN A 189 4.28 -11.03 11.50
C GLN A 189 3.11 -11.33 12.46
N GLY A 190 2.79 -10.35 13.30
CA GLY A 190 1.68 -10.44 14.27
C GLY A 190 1.97 -11.27 15.52
N LEU A 191 3.13 -11.92 15.62
CA LEU A 191 3.54 -12.67 16.80
C LEU A 191 4.09 -11.75 17.88
N THR A 192 4.02 -12.16 19.15
CA THR A 192 4.77 -11.50 20.22
C THR A 192 6.23 -11.95 20.22
N SER A 193 7.15 -11.14 20.76
CA SER A 193 8.56 -11.53 20.93
C SER A 193 8.72 -12.87 21.67
N ARG A 194 7.83 -13.14 22.64
CA ARG A 194 7.78 -14.42 23.35
C ARG A 194 7.38 -15.58 22.45
N ASP A 195 6.32 -15.42 21.66
CA ASP A 195 5.86 -16.46 20.73
C ASP A 195 6.95 -16.76 19.68
N VAL A 196 7.66 -15.73 19.20
CA VAL A 196 8.78 -15.91 18.27
C VAL A 196 9.88 -16.76 18.92
N GLN A 197 10.25 -16.46 20.17
CA GLN A 197 11.26 -17.22 20.90
C GLN A 197 10.81 -18.66 21.16
N GLU A 198 9.55 -18.89 21.52
CA GLU A 198 9.00 -20.23 21.78
C GLU A 198 8.88 -21.08 20.51
N LEU A 199 8.53 -20.46 19.36
CA LEU A 199 8.33 -21.17 18.09
C LEU A 199 9.62 -21.39 17.30
N TYR A 200 10.56 -20.45 17.34
CA TYR A 200 11.72 -20.43 16.45
C TYR A 200 13.07 -20.46 17.18
N GLY A 201 13.13 -20.27 18.50
CA GLY A 201 14.38 -20.30 19.25
C GLY A 201 15.36 -19.19 18.81
N GLU A 202 16.59 -19.57 18.45
CA GLU A 202 17.53 -18.62 17.87
C GLU A 202 17.19 -18.32 16.41
N LEU A 203 17.18 -17.04 16.04
CA LEU A 203 16.83 -16.58 14.69
C LEU A 203 17.83 -17.05 13.61
N SER A 204 18.99 -17.54 14.04
CA SER A 204 19.96 -18.32 13.24
C SER A 204 19.29 -19.48 12.50
N ASP A 205 18.26 -20.07 13.12
CA ASP A 205 17.55 -21.26 12.68
C ASP A 205 16.22 -20.94 11.99
N LEU A 206 15.93 -19.64 11.73
CA LEU A 206 14.78 -19.27 10.91
C LEU A 206 14.82 -20.06 9.60
N PRO A 207 13.73 -20.77 9.24
CA PRO A 207 13.74 -21.62 8.07
C PRO A 207 14.16 -20.79 6.86
N ALA A 208 15.27 -21.17 6.22
CA ALA A 208 15.80 -20.49 5.05
C ALA A 208 14.66 -20.22 4.07
N ILE A 209 14.38 -18.92 3.83
CA ILE A 209 13.30 -18.37 3.00
C ILE A 209 12.48 -19.47 2.34
N GLN A 210 11.46 -19.98 3.04
CA GLN A 210 10.60 -21.00 2.45
C GLN A 210 9.53 -20.25 1.67
N PRO A 211 9.49 -20.37 0.33
CA PRO A 211 8.35 -19.86 -0.40
C PRO A 211 7.11 -20.59 0.15
N ALA A 212 6.15 -19.84 0.71
CA ALA A 212 4.87 -20.42 1.08
C ALA A 212 4.34 -21.24 -0.12
N ARG A 213 3.70 -22.38 0.12
CA ARG A 213 3.05 -23.14 -0.98
C ARG A 213 2.08 -22.20 -1.71
N GLY A 214 2.40 -21.83 -2.96
CA GLY A 214 1.66 -20.81 -3.74
C GLY A 214 2.32 -19.42 -3.85
N ALA A 215 3.49 -19.20 -3.23
CA ALA A 215 4.19 -17.91 -3.20
C ALA A 215 4.76 -17.45 -4.56
N GLY A 216 4.77 -18.31 -5.58
CA GLY A 216 5.18 -17.92 -6.93
C GLY A 216 4.34 -16.78 -7.51
N ALA A 217 3.05 -16.68 -7.11
CA ALA A 217 2.17 -15.57 -7.49
C ALA A 217 2.14 -14.43 -6.46
N ALA A 218 2.33 -14.71 -5.16
CA ALA A 218 2.30 -13.69 -4.10
C ALA A 218 3.57 -12.82 -4.07
N ALA A 219 4.70 -13.33 -4.57
CA ALA A 219 5.94 -12.58 -4.77
C ALA A 219 5.83 -11.46 -5.83
N SER A 220 4.95 -11.64 -6.81
CA SER A 220 4.61 -10.62 -7.82
C SER A 220 3.85 -9.42 -7.25
N ALA A 221 3.41 -9.49 -5.99
CA ALA A 221 2.61 -8.46 -5.31
C ALA A 221 3.37 -7.88 -4.10
N SER A 222 4.57 -7.35 -4.35
CA SER A 222 5.26 -6.49 -3.37
C SER A 222 4.91 -5.03 -3.68
N PRO A 223 4.34 -4.28 -2.72
CA PRO A 223 4.14 -2.84 -2.84
C PRO A 223 5.40 -2.08 -3.26
N LEU A 224 6.57 -2.53 -2.78
CA LEU A 224 7.87 -1.97 -3.13
C LEU A 224 8.16 -2.10 -4.63
N LEU A 225 7.97 -3.30 -5.18
CA LEU A 225 8.19 -3.56 -6.61
C LEU A 225 7.14 -2.83 -7.47
N ALA A 226 5.89 -2.79 -7.02
CA ALA A 226 4.81 -2.09 -7.75
C ALA A 226 5.08 -0.58 -7.89
N VAL A 227 5.52 0.08 -6.81
CA VAL A 227 5.94 1.49 -6.86
C VAL A 227 7.21 1.65 -7.71
N SER A 228 8.12 0.69 -7.68
CA SER A 228 9.31 0.74 -8.56
C SER A 228 8.87 0.77 -10.02
N LEU A 229 8.04 -0.19 -10.44
CA LEU A 229 7.58 -0.32 -11.82
C LEU A 229 6.76 0.89 -12.28
N SER A 230 6.01 1.55 -11.39
CA SER A 230 5.27 2.77 -11.76
C SER A 230 6.17 3.98 -12.04
N LEU A 231 7.37 4.03 -11.45
CA LEU A 231 8.35 5.11 -11.63
C LEU A 231 9.27 4.90 -12.84
N LEU A 232 9.54 3.66 -13.23
CA LEU A 232 10.55 3.31 -14.24
C LEU A 232 10.34 3.80 -15.69
N PRO A 233 9.12 4.09 -16.20
CA PRO A 233 8.95 4.58 -17.56
C PRO A 233 9.68 5.91 -17.81
N ASP A 234 9.44 6.90 -16.93
CA ASP A 234 9.91 8.28 -17.14
C ASP A 234 10.64 8.88 -15.93
N GLY A 235 10.77 8.15 -14.81
CA GLY A 235 11.28 8.71 -13.55
C GLY A 235 10.34 9.74 -12.94
N VAL A 236 9.04 9.66 -13.23
CA VAL A 236 8.03 10.61 -12.76
C VAL A 236 7.04 9.91 -11.84
N LEU A 237 6.74 10.53 -10.70
CA LEU A 237 5.66 10.09 -9.82
C LEU A 237 4.31 10.53 -10.40
N ASP A 238 3.64 9.62 -11.12
CA ASP A 238 2.23 9.76 -11.48
C ASP A 238 1.36 9.23 -10.31
N PRO A 239 0.61 10.10 -9.59
CA PRO A 239 -0.18 9.67 -8.44
C PRO A 239 -1.26 8.64 -8.77
N GLY A 240 -1.88 8.75 -9.95
CA GLY A 240 -2.96 7.86 -10.37
C GLY A 240 -2.43 6.47 -10.68
N LYS A 241 -1.44 6.38 -11.58
CA LYS A 241 -0.80 5.10 -11.94
C LYS A 241 -0.12 4.44 -10.75
N THR A 242 0.56 5.22 -9.92
CA THR A 242 1.24 4.70 -8.72
C THR A 242 0.22 4.22 -7.68
N ALA A 243 -0.89 4.92 -7.47
CA ALA A 243 -1.94 4.46 -6.58
C ALA A 243 -2.58 3.16 -7.07
N GLU A 244 -2.84 3.04 -8.36
CA GLU A 244 -3.39 1.81 -8.96
C GLU A 244 -2.43 0.63 -8.82
N ALA A 245 -1.15 0.82 -9.19
CA ALA A 245 -0.12 -0.19 -9.04
C ALA A 245 0.02 -0.66 -7.59
N LEU A 246 0.04 0.30 -6.64
CA LEU A 246 0.11 0.02 -5.22
C LEU A 246 -1.12 -0.77 -4.74
N ALA A 247 -2.33 -0.36 -5.12
CA ALA A 247 -3.57 -1.01 -4.70
C ALA A 247 -3.68 -2.45 -5.21
N LEU A 248 -3.21 -2.72 -6.44
CA LEU A 248 -3.17 -4.07 -7.01
C LEU A 248 -2.15 -4.98 -6.32
N ALA A 249 -1.11 -4.40 -5.72
CA ALA A 249 -0.08 -5.13 -4.99
C ALA A 249 -0.42 -5.40 -3.51
N VAL A 250 -1.53 -4.87 -2.99
CA VAL A 250 -1.95 -5.10 -1.60
C VAL A 250 -2.36 -6.56 -1.40
N ARG A 251 -1.77 -7.19 -0.37
CA ARG A 251 -2.07 -8.57 0.04
C ARG A 251 -3.12 -8.60 1.14
N ARG A 252 -3.77 -9.77 1.30
CA ARG A 252 -4.85 -9.97 2.28
C ARG A 252 -4.40 -9.78 3.73
N ASP A 253 -3.13 -9.97 4.01
CA ASP A 253 -2.48 -9.89 5.32
C ASP A 253 -1.63 -8.63 5.47
N ASP A 254 -1.78 -7.63 4.59
CA ASP A 254 -1.24 -6.30 4.79
C ASP A 254 -2.10 -5.49 5.79
N SER A 255 -1.60 -4.31 6.19
CA SER A 255 -2.20 -3.50 7.23
C SER A 255 -3.64 -3.06 6.89
N PRO A 256 -4.49 -2.82 7.90
CA PRO A 256 -5.85 -2.33 7.70
C PRO A 256 -5.91 -1.04 6.86
N GLY A 257 -4.93 -0.16 7.00
CA GLY A 257 -4.80 1.06 6.20
C GLY A 257 -4.62 0.76 4.69
N LEU A 258 -3.71 -0.15 4.34
CA LEU A 258 -3.51 -0.57 2.94
C LEU A 258 -4.72 -1.30 2.35
N LEU A 259 -5.34 -2.20 3.11
CA LEU A 259 -6.57 -2.89 2.70
C LEU A 259 -7.73 -1.89 2.49
N GLY A 260 -7.88 -0.93 3.40
CA GLY A 260 -8.85 0.15 3.30
C GLY A 260 -8.66 0.98 2.03
N PHE A 261 -7.42 1.41 1.79
CA PHE A 261 -7.01 2.12 0.58
C PHE A 261 -7.32 1.34 -0.71
N ALA A 262 -6.90 0.08 -0.80
CA ALA A 262 -7.11 -0.74 -1.99
C ALA A 262 -8.61 -0.91 -2.30
N ARG A 263 -9.42 -1.17 -1.27
CA ARG A 263 -10.88 -1.21 -1.39
C ARG A 263 -11.47 0.13 -1.85
N ASN A 264 -10.98 1.23 -1.30
CA ASN A 264 -11.44 2.57 -1.67
C ASN A 264 -11.15 2.88 -3.15
N LEU A 265 -9.96 2.53 -3.64
CA LEU A 265 -9.56 2.76 -5.02
C LEU A 265 -10.23 1.79 -6.01
N LEU A 266 -10.09 0.48 -5.77
CA LEU A 266 -10.46 -0.56 -6.74
C LEU A 266 -11.95 -0.93 -6.68
N GLU A 267 -12.52 -1.09 -5.48
CA GLU A 267 -13.92 -1.51 -5.33
C GLU A 267 -14.88 -0.32 -5.33
N ARG A 268 -14.54 0.75 -4.60
CA ARG A 268 -15.40 1.93 -4.46
C ARG A 268 -15.16 2.98 -5.54
N ARG A 269 -14.13 2.80 -6.37
CA ARG A 269 -13.75 3.72 -7.47
C ARG A 269 -13.61 5.17 -7.00
N LEU A 270 -13.08 5.37 -5.78
CA LEU A 270 -12.73 6.71 -5.31
C LEU A 270 -11.50 7.21 -6.10
N PRO A 271 -11.41 8.52 -6.38
CA PRO A 271 -10.21 9.06 -7.01
C PRO A 271 -9.00 8.89 -6.08
N TRP A 272 -7.80 8.80 -6.65
CA TRP A 272 -6.56 8.50 -5.91
C TRP A 272 -6.33 9.44 -4.71
N HIS A 273 -6.71 10.71 -4.82
CA HIS A 273 -6.52 11.71 -3.75
C HIS A 273 -7.53 11.59 -2.59
N GLU A 274 -8.61 10.81 -2.78
CA GLU A 274 -9.61 10.48 -1.76
C GLU A 274 -9.52 9.03 -1.26
N ALA A 275 -8.81 8.16 -1.99
CA ALA A 275 -8.77 6.73 -1.71
C ALA A 275 -8.00 6.38 -0.41
N GLY A 276 -7.01 7.18 -0.02
CA GLY A 276 -6.19 6.93 1.15
C GLY A 276 -6.97 6.87 2.47
N GLU A 277 -6.58 5.94 3.34
CA GLU A 277 -7.19 5.67 4.64
C GLU A 277 -6.45 6.45 5.74
N ILE A 278 -7.18 7.21 6.57
CA ILE A 278 -6.58 8.06 7.60
C ILE A 278 -6.20 7.18 8.81
N GLN A 279 -5.03 6.54 8.72
CA GLN A 279 -4.46 5.71 9.80
C GLN A 279 -3.02 6.16 10.11
N PRO A 280 -2.61 6.22 11.40
CA PRO A 280 -1.26 6.57 11.81
C PRO A 280 -0.26 5.42 11.63
N GLU A 281 -0.36 4.67 10.54
CA GLU A 281 0.44 3.47 10.26
C GLU A 281 1.73 3.81 9.48
N GLY A 282 2.79 3.03 9.70
CA GLY A 282 4.13 3.23 9.10
C GLY A 282 4.34 2.54 7.76
N ALA A 283 3.37 1.78 7.25
CA ALA A 283 3.51 0.99 6.01
C ALA A 283 4.08 1.77 4.81
N PRO A 284 3.73 3.06 4.58
CA PRO A 284 4.32 3.83 3.47
C PRO A 284 5.83 3.99 3.48
N ALA A 285 6.47 3.86 4.63
CA ALA A 285 7.91 3.95 4.74
C ALA A 285 8.65 2.74 4.10
N VAL A 286 7.96 1.63 3.86
CA VAL A 286 8.55 0.48 3.15
C VAL A 286 8.69 0.79 1.66
N PHE A 287 7.58 1.17 1.01
CA PHE A 287 7.52 1.35 -0.44
C PHE A 287 7.92 2.77 -0.90
N VAL A 288 8.42 3.63 -0.01
CA VAL A 288 9.05 4.90 -0.41
C VAL A 288 10.44 4.70 -1.02
N LEU A 289 11.10 3.57 -0.74
CA LEU A 289 12.47 3.28 -1.14
C LEU A 289 12.78 3.52 -2.64
N PRO A 290 11.95 3.11 -3.62
CA PRO A 290 12.26 3.31 -5.04
C PRO A 290 12.37 4.79 -5.39
N LEU A 291 11.55 5.62 -4.75
CA LEU A 291 11.59 7.06 -4.86
C LEU A 291 12.85 7.66 -4.22
N VAL A 292 13.32 7.07 -3.11
CA VAL A 292 14.60 7.46 -2.48
C VAL A 292 15.75 7.25 -3.46
N LEU A 293 15.79 6.10 -4.12
CA LEU A 293 16.84 5.78 -5.10
C LEU A 293 16.77 6.72 -6.30
N LEU A 294 15.56 7.00 -6.79
CA LEU A 294 15.34 7.92 -7.90
C LEU A 294 15.79 9.34 -7.58
N ARG A 295 15.53 9.84 -6.36
CA ARG A 295 15.83 11.21 -5.92
C ARG A 295 17.04 11.30 -4.98
N ALA A 296 17.97 10.35 -5.08
CA ALA A 296 19.09 10.23 -4.15
C ALA A 296 19.87 11.56 -4.00
N GLY A 297 20.10 12.30 -5.09
CA GLY A 297 20.82 13.58 -5.08
C GLY A 297 19.96 14.85 -4.88
N ASN A 298 18.66 14.74 -4.60
CA ASN A 298 17.79 15.92 -4.53
C ASN A 298 16.84 15.87 -3.32
N PHE A 299 17.30 16.42 -2.18
CA PHE A 299 16.54 16.41 -0.93
C PHE A 299 15.15 17.07 -1.05
N ARG A 300 15.06 18.23 -1.71
CA ARG A 300 13.79 18.96 -1.80
C ARG A 300 12.77 18.15 -2.58
N ARG A 301 13.19 17.55 -3.70
CA ARG A 301 12.33 16.69 -4.52
C ARG A 301 11.97 15.40 -3.79
N LEU A 302 12.92 14.78 -3.11
CA LEU A 302 12.71 13.60 -2.28
C LEU A 302 11.64 13.85 -1.21
N LYS A 303 11.79 14.91 -0.41
CA LYS A 303 10.82 15.23 0.67
C LYS A 303 9.43 15.52 0.10
N LEU A 304 9.35 16.24 -1.02
CA LEU A 304 8.10 16.56 -1.72
C LEU A 304 7.37 15.29 -2.19
N GLU A 305 8.03 14.48 -3.00
CA GLU A 305 7.41 13.31 -3.61
C GLU A 305 7.18 12.19 -2.58
N ALA A 306 8.03 12.04 -1.56
CA ALA A 306 7.84 11.04 -0.50
C ALA A 306 6.56 11.30 0.30
N GLY A 307 6.27 12.57 0.61
CA GLY A 307 5.02 12.93 1.27
C GLY A 307 3.79 12.73 0.38
N ILE A 308 3.91 12.98 -0.94
CA ILE A 308 2.83 12.69 -1.90
C ILE A 308 2.57 11.19 -1.96
N LEU A 309 3.61 10.37 -2.18
CA LEU A 309 3.52 8.92 -2.27
C LEU A 309 2.89 8.32 -1.01
N ALA A 310 3.32 8.76 0.17
CA ALA A 310 2.73 8.32 1.43
C ALA A 310 1.25 8.64 1.53
N SER A 311 0.85 9.84 1.08
CA SER A 311 -0.54 10.30 1.15
C SER A 311 -1.52 9.55 0.23
N LEU A 312 -1.02 8.83 -0.78
CA LEU A 312 -1.87 8.02 -1.67
C LEU A 312 -2.65 6.97 -0.87
N SER A 313 -1.97 6.29 0.05
CA SER A 313 -2.56 5.25 0.90
C SER A 313 -2.86 5.73 2.31
N HIS A 314 -2.01 6.58 2.90
CA HIS A 314 -2.11 7.02 4.29
C HIS A 314 -1.98 8.56 4.41
N PRO A 315 -3.07 9.31 4.18
CA PRO A 315 -3.11 10.77 4.36
C PRO A 315 -3.16 11.18 5.85
N HIS A 316 -2.36 10.52 6.69
CA HIS A 316 -2.22 10.83 8.10
C HIS A 316 -0.85 11.51 8.35
N PRO A 317 -0.78 12.61 9.12
CA PRO A 317 0.49 13.33 9.35
C PRO A 317 1.63 12.46 9.89
N ALA A 318 1.35 11.54 10.81
CA ALA A 318 2.36 10.61 11.34
C ALA A 318 2.89 9.63 10.27
N ALA A 319 2.04 9.13 9.37
CA ALA A 319 2.45 8.25 8.29
C ALA A 319 3.33 8.99 7.27
N ILE A 320 2.96 10.23 6.93
CA ILE A 320 3.75 11.12 6.07
C ILE A 320 5.11 11.44 6.70
N ALA A 321 5.12 11.78 8.00
CA ALA A 321 6.35 12.02 8.74
C ALA A 321 7.26 10.79 8.77
N ALA A 322 6.70 9.59 9.03
CA ALA A 322 7.44 8.34 9.00
C ALA A 322 8.04 8.04 7.63
N ALA A 323 7.28 8.18 6.55
CA ALA A 323 7.77 7.95 5.20
C ALA A 323 8.89 8.92 4.81
N ILE A 324 8.75 10.22 5.13
CA ILE A 324 9.80 11.22 4.90
C ILE A 324 11.04 10.92 5.76
N ALA A 325 10.87 10.54 7.03
CA ALA A 325 11.97 10.19 7.91
C ALA A 325 12.76 8.98 7.39
N GLN A 326 12.07 7.90 6.99
CA GLN A 326 12.70 6.72 6.40
C GLN A 326 13.38 7.05 5.07
N ALA A 327 12.72 7.85 4.22
CA ALA A 327 13.31 8.29 2.96
C ALA A 327 14.63 9.04 3.18
N CYS A 328 14.64 9.97 4.13
CA CYS A 328 15.82 10.74 4.48
C CYS A 328 16.89 9.89 5.16
N ALA A 329 16.50 8.91 5.99
CA ALA A 329 17.42 7.98 6.61
C ALA A 329 18.14 7.14 5.54
N VAL A 330 17.39 6.50 4.63
CA VAL A 330 17.98 5.71 3.55
C VAL A 330 18.86 6.58 2.64
N ALA A 331 18.40 7.77 2.23
CA ALA A 331 19.20 8.68 1.39
C ALA A 331 20.52 9.06 2.06
N ARG A 332 20.50 9.43 3.34
CA ARG A 332 21.73 9.75 4.09
C ARG A 332 22.64 8.54 4.19
N THR A 333 22.09 7.35 4.40
CA THR A 333 22.86 6.11 4.46
C THR A 333 23.53 5.80 3.11
N LEU A 334 22.83 5.99 1.98
CA LEU A 334 23.38 5.81 0.62
C LEU A 334 24.60 6.70 0.37
N HIS A 335 24.66 7.89 0.96
CA HIS A 335 25.76 8.84 0.81
C HIS A 335 26.80 8.77 1.95
N SER A 336 26.59 7.92 2.95
CA SER A 336 27.49 7.82 4.10
C SER A 336 28.75 7.04 3.74
N VAL A 337 29.92 7.60 3.98
CA VAL A 337 31.18 6.88 3.77
C VAL A 337 31.25 5.69 4.75
N PRO A 338 31.70 4.50 4.33
CA PRO A 338 31.87 3.38 5.24
C PRO A 338 32.70 3.77 6.47
N GLY A 339 32.17 3.48 7.66
CA GLY A 339 32.76 3.83 8.95
C GLY A 339 32.46 5.25 9.46
N SER A 340 31.77 6.11 8.69
CA SER A 340 31.52 7.51 9.07
C SER A 340 30.17 7.75 9.79
N LEU A 341 29.36 6.70 10.01
CA LEU A 341 28.06 6.85 10.66
C LEU A 341 28.21 7.12 12.16
N ASP A 342 27.80 8.32 12.58
CA ASP A 342 27.59 8.62 14.00
C ASP A 342 26.20 8.12 14.43
N MET A 343 26.20 7.02 15.19
CA MET A 343 25.00 6.31 15.64
C MET A 343 24.05 7.19 16.48
N LEU A 344 24.55 8.22 17.17
CA LEU A 344 23.75 9.06 18.06
C LEU A 344 23.20 10.29 17.35
N SER A 345 24.01 10.95 16.52
CA SER A 345 23.56 12.14 15.79
C SER A 345 22.72 11.79 14.56
N PHE A 346 22.90 10.59 13.98
CA PHE A 346 22.14 10.15 12.82
C PHE A 346 20.62 10.22 13.03
N PRO A 347 20.02 9.56 14.04
CA PRO A 347 18.58 9.65 14.30
C PRO A 347 18.14 11.04 14.76
N ARG A 348 18.98 11.76 15.52
CA ARG A 348 18.68 13.14 15.97
C ARG A 348 18.46 14.09 14.81
N ALA A 349 19.29 13.99 13.77
CA ALA A 349 19.20 14.86 12.59
C ALA A 349 17.96 14.59 11.72
N LEU A 350 17.23 13.49 11.92
CA LEU A 350 15.97 13.23 11.21
C LEU A 350 14.79 13.98 11.83
N SER A 351 14.83 14.29 13.13
CA SER A 351 13.72 14.94 13.83
C SER A 351 13.41 16.35 13.28
N PRO A 352 14.42 17.24 13.06
CA PRO A 352 14.17 18.54 12.44
C PRO A 352 13.64 18.47 11.01
N VAL A 353 13.96 17.42 10.24
CA VAL A 353 13.50 17.27 8.85
C VAL A 353 11.98 17.12 8.77
N ILE A 354 11.37 16.45 9.75
CA ILE A 354 9.93 16.22 9.84
C ILE A 354 9.22 17.15 10.81
N ALA A 355 9.91 18.19 11.30
CA ALA A 355 9.34 19.15 12.22
C ALA A 355 8.13 19.89 11.60
N GLY A 356 7.03 19.94 12.36
CA GLY A 356 5.80 20.63 11.96
C GLY A 356 4.87 19.82 11.04
N ILE A 357 5.20 18.56 10.74
CA ILE A 357 4.27 17.65 10.04
C ILE A 357 3.25 17.12 11.04
N GLU A 358 3.72 16.54 12.15
CA GLU A 358 2.89 16.05 13.24
C GLU A 358 2.44 17.20 14.15
N PRO A 359 1.24 17.13 14.76
CA PRO A 359 0.84 18.10 15.77
C PRO A 359 1.80 18.05 16.97
N GLU A 360 2.18 19.22 17.52
CA GLU A 360 3.17 19.36 18.61
C GLU A 360 2.85 18.54 19.87
N ARG A 361 1.58 18.14 20.02
CA ARG A 361 1.15 17.10 20.95
C ARG A 361 0.44 16.06 20.08
N GLY A 362 0.92 14.81 20.09
CA GLY A 362 0.26 13.70 19.39
C GLY A 362 -1.25 13.71 19.65
N SER A 363 -2.04 13.21 18.70
CA SER A 363 -3.50 13.25 18.78
C SER A 363 -3.97 12.86 20.18
N LYS A 364 -4.63 13.77 20.92
CA LYS A 364 -5.16 13.47 22.25
C LYS A 364 -6.20 12.35 22.09
N PRO A 365 -5.99 11.13 22.60
CA PRO A 365 -7.11 10.21 22.73
C PRO A 365 -8.13 10.82 23.71
N ARG A 366 -9.42 10.56 23.49
CA ARG A 366 -10.50 10.97 24.41
C ARG A 366 -10.28 10.47 25.85
N THR A 367 -9.38 9.50 26.03
CA THR A 367 -8.91 8.94 27.30
C THR A 367 -7.45 8.49 27.13
N GLY A 368 -6.49 9.09 27.84
CA GLY A 368 -5.09 8.63 27.86
C GLY A 368 -4.01 9.71 27.66
N ARG A 369 -2.73 9.30 27.77
CA ARG A 369 -1.56 10.12 27.38
C ARG A 369 -1.51 10.24 25.86
N ALA A 370 -1.10 11.40 25.35
CA ALA A 370 -0.85 11.59 23.92
C ALA A 370 0.26 10.62 23.46
N ALA A 371 0.02 9.92 22.35
CA ALA A 371 1.05 9.09 21.72
C ALA A 371 2.27 9.97 21.35
N PRO A 372 3.50 9.47 21.53
CA PRO A 372 4.70 10.20 21.11
C PRO A 372 4.71 10.35 19.58
N THR A 373 5.29 11.45 19.11
CA THR A 373 5.46 11.71 17.67
C THR A 373 6.66 10.93 17.13
N VAL A 374 6.67 10.67 15.83
CA VAL A 374 7.84 10.09 15.13
C VAL A 374 9.08 10.95 15.40
N GLY A 375 8.93 12.28 15.31
CA GLY A 375 10.01 13.22 15.58
C GLY A 375 10.60 13.10 17.00
N ARG A 376 9.77 12.86 18.02
CA ARG A 376 10.24 12.69 19.40
C ARG A 376 10.98 11.36 19.59
N LYS A 377 10.44 10.27 19.04
CA LYS A 377 11.08 8.95 19.10
C LYS A 377 12.46 8.96 18.46
N LEU A 378 12.60 9.59 17.28
CA LEU A 378 13.88 9.72 16.58
C LEU A 378 14.84 10.71 17.24
N GLY A 379 14.32 11.86 17.73
CA GLY A 379 15.14 12.94 18.26
C GLY A 379 15.64 12.74 19.69
N ALA A 380 14.92 11.98 20.51
CA ALA A 380 15.18 11.86 21.94
C ALA A 380 15.28 10.41 22.43
N GLU A 381 14.24 9.59 22.18
CA GLU A 381 14.12 8.26 22.81
C GLU A 381 15.11 7.25 22.22
N LEU A 382 15.17 7.13 20.89
CA LEU A 382 16.13 6.25 20.21
C LEU A 382 17.60 6.63 20.51
N PRO A 383 18.05 7.90 20.40
CA PRO A 383 19.40 8.27 20.79
C PRO A 383 19.75 7.94 22.25
N ALA A 384 18.79 8.07 23.18
CA ALA A 384 19.00 7.72 24.58
C ALA A 384 19.21 6.21 24.76
N LEU A 385 18.44 5.38 24.04
CA LEU A 385 18.59 3.92 24.02
C LEU A 385 19.93 3.49 23.42
N LEU A 386 20.34 4.12 22.31
CA LEU A 386 21.63 3.86 21.67
C LEU A 386 22.82 4.27 22.57
N LEU A 387 22.72 5.43 23.24
CA LEU A 387 23.76 5.93 24.14
C LEU A 387 24.06 4.94 25.28
N ARG A 388 23.02 4.36 25.88
CA ARG A 388 23.16 3.36 26.95
C ARG A 388 23.32 1.93 26.45
N ARG A 389 23.42 1.72 25.14
CA ARG A 389 23.53 0.40 24.49
C ARG A 389 22.42 -0.57 24.93
N ALA A 390 21.18 -0.07 24.97
CA ALA A 390 20.03 -0.87 25.36
C ALA A 390 19.92 -2.16 24.52
N PRO A 391 19.60 -3.31 25.13
CA PRO A 391 19.34 -4.54 24.39
C PRO A 391 18.05 -4.42 23.56
N VAL A 392 17.89 -5.31 22.58
CA VAL A 392 16.80 -5.24 21.59
C VAL A 392 15.41 -5.32 22.22
N ASN A 393 15.25 -6.14 23.26
CA ASN A 393 14.01 -6.26 24.02
C ASN A 393 13.63 -4.94 24.69
N GLU A 394 14.58 -4.28 25.35
CA GLU A 394 14.33 -2.98 25.96
C GLU A 394 14.03 -1.90 24.91
N MET A 395 14.72 -1.91 23.76
CA MET A 395 14.37 -1.02 22.66
C MET A 395 12.94 -1.27 22.13
N GLN A 396 12.53 -2.53 22.03
CA GLN A 396 11.18 -2.88 21.58
C GLN A 396 10.12 -2.44 22.60
N GLU A 397 10.36 -2.60 23.90
CA GLU A 397 9.46 -2.15 24.96
C GLU A 397 9.31 -0.62 24.96
N GLU A 398 10.42 0.12 24.79
CA GLU A 398 10.43 1.58 24.86
C GLU A 398 9.97 2.24 23.54
N LEU A 399 10.35 1.72 22.38
CA LEU A 399 9.99 2.30 21.09
C LEU A 399 8.66 1.77 20.55
N GLY A 400 8.30 0.52 20.89
CA GLY A 400 7.27 -0.25 20.23
C GLY A 400 7.78 -0.96 18.98
N ASN A 401 7.00 -1.92 18.48
CA ASN A 401 7.26 -2.66 17.25
C ASN A 401 5.96 -2.97 16.48
N GLY A 402 4.89 -2.20 16.71
CA GLY A 402 3.64 -2.31 15.98
C GLY A 402 3.64 -1.52 14.68
N ALA A 403 2.50 -1.59 13.98
CA ALA A 403 2.29 -0.92 12.70
C ALA A 403 2.21 0.61 12.81
N ALA A 404 2.13 1.17 14.02
CA ALA A 404 2.07 2.60 14.22
C ALA A 404 3.37 3.28 13.75
N ALA A 405 3.23 4.41 13.05
CA ALA A 405 4.33 5.16 12.46
C ALA A 405 5.43 5.54 13.48
N HIS A 406 5.05 5.83 14.72
CA HIS A 406 5.97 6.21 15.80
C HIS A 406 6.64 5.02 16.48
N GLU A 407 6.26 3.78 16.15
CA GLU A 407 6.85 2.55 16.67
C GLU A 407 7.80 1.91 15.65
N GLY A 408 7.31 1.67 14.43
CA GLY A 408 8.03 0.89 13.42
C GLY A 408 9.33 1.56 12.91
N ILE A 409 9.30 2.86 12.58
CA ILE A 409 10.47 3.57 12.03
C ILE A 409 11.60 3.65 13.06
N PRO A 410 11.36 4.14 14.30
CA PRO A 410 12.44 4.27 15.27
C PRO A 410 13.03 2.91 15.64
N PHE A 411 12.20 1.86 15.73
CA PHE A 411 12.69 0.53 16.03
C PHE A 411 13.52 -0.06 14.89
N ALA A 412 13.07 0.04 13.63
CA ALA A 412 13.85 -0.39 12.46
C ALA A 412 15.20 0.34 12.36
N LEU A 413 15.20 1.66 12.59
CA LEU A 413 16.42 2.46 12.60
C LEU A 413 17.34 2.06 13.76
N GLY A 414 16.79 1.77 14.94
CA GLY A 414 17.56 1.29 16.09
C GLY A 414 18.21 -0.07 15.85
N CYS A 415 17.51 -1.00 15.21
CA CYS A 415 18.07 -2.29 14.79
C CYS A 415 19.27 -2.09 13.85
N PHE A 416 19.14 -1.23 12.82
CA PHE A 416 20.25 -0.89 11.92
C PHE A 416 21.43 -0.25 12.64
N LEU A 417 21.20 0.79 13.45
CA LEU A 417 22.28 1.58 14.06
C LEU A 417 23.07 0.82 15.13
N ARG A 418 22.54 -0.28 15.68
CA ARG A 418 23.30 -1.19 16.57
C ARG A 418 24.31 -2.05 15.83
N SER A 419 24.12 -2.29 14.54
CA SER A 419 24.98 -3.18 13.73
C SER A 419 25.06 -2.69 12.28
N PRO A 420 25.50 -1.45 12.02
CA PRO A 420 25.39 -0.86 10.68
C PRO A 420 26.20 -1.61 9.63
N GLY A 421 27.36 -2.18 10.02
CA GLY A 421 28.23 -2.97 9.14
C GLY A 421 27.88 -4.47 9.03
N ASP A 422 26.82 -4.94 9.69
CA ASP A 422 26.38 -6.33 9.64
C ASP A 422 24.90 -6.40 9.26
N PHE A 423 24.63 -6.84 8.03
CA PHE A 423 23.27 -6.98 7.52
C PHE A 423 22.40 -7.92 8.37
N ALA A 424 22.94 -9.07 8.77
CA ALA A 424 22.17 -10.02 9.56
C ALA A 424 21.90 -9.46 10.97
N GLY A 425 22.92 -8.85 11.57
CA GLY A 425 22.82 -8.16 12.86
C GLY A 425 21.83 -6.98 12.87
N ALA A 426 21.61 -6.33 11.72
CA ALA A 426 20.61 -5.27 11.58
C ALA A 426 19.19 -5.82 11.36
N VAL A 427 19.02 -6.86 10.54
CA VAL A 427 17.69 -7.33 10.11
C VAL A 427 17.09 -8.35 11.07
N LEU A 428 17.86 -9.31 11.56
CA LEU A 428 17.32 -10.39 12.41
C LEU A 428 16.68 -9.87 13.69
N PRO A 429 17.22 -8.87 14.41
CA PRO A 429 16.54 -8.30 15.56
C PRO A 429 15.15 -7.70 15.25
N ALA A 430 14.98 -7.11 14.06
CA ALA A 430 13.69 -6.58 13.64
C ALA A 430 12.67 -7.70 13.38
N VAL A 431 13.13 -8.84 12.83
CA VAL A 431 12.31 -10.04 12.62
C VAL A 431 11.97 -10.71 13.97
N GLY A 432 12.94 -10.80 14.86
CA GLY A 432 12.87 -11.55 16.11
C GLY A 432 11.87 -11.02 17.14
N GLN A 433 11.56 -9.73 17.08
CA GLN A 433 10.64 -9.13 18.04
C GLN A 433 9.16 -9.28 17.68
N GLY A 434 8.84 -9.79 16.49
CA GLY A 434 7.46 -9.90 16.02
C GLY A 434 6.81 -8.53 15.83
N GLY A 435 5.49 -8.44 16.08
CA GLY A 435 4.71 -7.22 15.83
C GLY A 435 4.52 -6.97 14.34
N ASP A 436 4.84 -5.77 13.85
CA ASP A 436 4.88 -5.45 12.42
C ASP A 436 6.23 -5.83 11.78
N ALA A 437 6.66 -7.06 12.05
CA ALA A 437 7.97 -7.58 11.70
C ALA A 437 8.30 -7.44 10.21
N ARG A 438 7.31 -7.65 9.33
CA ARG A 438 7.46 -7.49 7.88
C ARG A 438 7.92 -6.08 7.51
N SER A 439 7.20 -5.06 7.94
CA SER A 439 7.52 -3.66 7.59
C SER A 439 8.82 -3.22 8.26
N ILE A 440 9.00 -3.56 9.54
CA ILE A 440 10.17 -3.14 10.33
C ILE A 440 11.45 -3.77 9.75
N ALA A 441 11.43 -5.08 9.46
CA ALA A 441 12.57 -5.76 8.85
C ALA A 441 12.85 -5.24 7.43
N ALA A 442 11.81 -4.93 6.64
CA ALA A 442 11.99 -4.31 5.32
C ALA A 442 12.64 -2.93 5.39
N MET A 443 12.31 -2.12 6.39
CA MET A 443 12.92 -0.81 6.61
C MET A 443 14.36 -0.93 7.13
N ALA A 444 14.62 -1.84 8.07
CA ALA A 444 15.96 -2.12 8.57
C ALA A 444 16.87 -2.69 7.47
N GLY A 445 16.33 -3.57 6.63
CA GLY A 445 17.01 -4.15 5.48
C GLY A 445 17.32 -3.13 4.40
N ALA A 446 16.41 -2.19 4.13
CA ALA A 446 16.67 -1.07 3.22
C ALA A 446 17.84 -0.20 3.71
N LEU A 447 17.84 0.15 5.01
CA LEU A 447 18.91 0.94 5.63
C LEU A 447 20.25 0.20 5.60
N SER A 448 20.26 -1.06 6.05
CA SER A 448 21.49 -1.85 6.11
C SER A 448 22.04 -2.10 4.71
N GLY A 449 21.20 -2.56 3.77
CA GLY A 449 21.59 -2.80 2.39
C GLY A 449 22.06 -1.54 1.66
N ALA A 450 21.47 -0.37 1.95
CA ALA A 450 21.97 0.91 1.43
C ALA A 450 23.37 1.26 1.94
N TYR A 451 23.77 0.75 3.11
CA TYR A 451 25.07 1.02 3.71
C TYR A 451 26.15 0.02 3.28
N VAL A 452 25.86 -1.29 3.43
CA VAL A 452 26.80 -2.38 3.18
C VAL A 452 26.83 -2.83 1.71
N GLY A 453 25.83 -2.40 0.92
CA GLY A 453 25.68 -2.81 -0.47
C GLY A 453 25.14 -4.24 -0.63
N ALA A 454 24.85 -4.64 -1.86
CA ALA A 454 24.38 -5.99 -2.15
C ALA A 454 25.46 -7.04 -1.83
N SER A 455 26.73 -6.68 -2.03
CA SER A 455 27.89 -7.49 -1.65
C SER A 455 27.96 -7.81 -0.15
N GLY A 456 27.38 -6.96 0.71
CA GLY A 456 27.30 -7.18 2.16
C GLY A 456 26.10 -8.04 2.62
N ILE A 457 25.19 -8.43 1.71
CA ILE A 457 24.03 -9.26 2.07
C ILE A 457 24.44 -10.74 2.05
N PRO A 458 24.23 -11.52 3.12
CA PRO A 458 24.52 -12.95 3.12
C PRO A 458 23.80 -13.70 1.99
N GLU A 459 24.53 -14.43 1.15
CA GLU A 459 23.97 -15.12 -0.03
C GLU A 459 22.81 -16.08 0.33
N ARG A 460 22.84 -16.68 1.54
CA ARG A 460 21.75 -17.51 2.05
C ARG A 460 20.38 -16.81 2.08
N PHE A 461 20.36 -15.49 2.24
CA PHE A 461 19.14 -14.68 2.18
C PHE A 461 18.74 -14.31 0.74
N LEU A 462 19.65 -14.40 -0.23
CA LEU A 462 19.37 -14.08 -1.63
C LEU A 462 18.93 -15.29 -2.45
N LEU A 463 19.41 -16.50 -2.11
CA LEU A 463 19.19 -17.74 -2.88
C LEU A 463 17.72 -18.08 -3.16
N ARG A 464 16.81 -17.66 -2.30
CA ARG A 464 15.38 -17.97 -2.39
C ARG A 464 14.50 -16.72 -2.38
N LEU A 465 15.10 -15.55 -2.56
CA LEU A 465 14.36 -14.29 -2.62
C LEU A 465 13.49 -14.28 -3.88
N PRO A 466 12.15 -14.24 -3.75
CA PRO A 466 11.28 -14.16 -4.91
C PRO A 466 11.47 -12.82 -5.64
N CYS A 467 11.30 -12.82 -6.96
CA CYS A 467 11.44 -11.62 -7.81
C CYS A 467 12.80 -10.90 -7.65
N ARG A 468 13.88 -11.59 -7.23
CA ARG A 468 15.25 -11.04 -7.11
C ARG A 468 15.67 -10.27 -8.36
N GLU A 469 15.40 -10.82 -9.55
CA GLU A 469 15.70 -10.18 -10.84
C GLU A 469 14.93 -8.87 -11.02
N GLY A 470 13.64 -8.83 -10.67
CA GLY A 470 12.83 -7.62 -10.76
C GLY A 470 13.33 -6.50 -9.84
N PHE A 471 13.73 -6.83 -8.60
CA PHE A 471 14.35 -5.85 -7.70
C PHE A 471 15.71 -5.38 -8.22
N SER A 472 16.47 -6.27 -8.85
CA SER A 472 17.79 -5.94 -9.41
C SER A 472 17.67 -5.01 -10.63
N ASP A 473 16.78 -5.32 -11.57
CA ASP A 473 16.48 -4.47 -12.74
C ASP A 473 15.97 -3.09 -12.30
N ALA A 474 15.04 -3.07 -11.34
CA ALA A 474 14.53 -1.81 -10.79
C ALA A 474 15.66 -0.96 -10.18
N ALA A 475 16.55 -1.55 -9.37
CA ALA A 475 17.66 -0.82 -8.76
C ALA A 475 18.59 -0.20 -9.81
N GLU A 476 18.95 -0.95 -10.85
CA GLU A 476 19.83 -0.48 -11.92
C GLU A 476 19.20 0.65 -12.74
N ARG A 477 17.93 0.49 -13.11
CA ARG A 477 17.21 1.50 -13.89
C ARG A 477 16.94 2.77 -13.09
N LEU A 478 16.63 2.65 -11.78
CA LEU A 478 16.50 3.80 -10.89
C LEU A 478 17.82 4.56 -10.73
N LEU A 479 18.97 3.86 -10.67
CA LEU A 479 20.29 4.50 -10.67
C LEU A 479 20.57 5.25 -11.98
N ALA A 480 20.22 4.65 -13.11
CA ALA A 480 20.38 5.29 -14.41
C ALA A 480 19.54 6.58 -14.53
N LEU A 481 18.34 6.60 -13.95
CA LEU A 481 17.47 7.78 -13.92
C LEU A 481 17.96 8.83 -12.91
N SER A 482 18.39 8.43 -11.71
CA SER A 482 18.80 9.37 -10.66
C SER A 482 20.03 10.20 -11.04
N ARG A 483 20.92 9.65 -11.87
CA ARG A 483 22.09 10.36 -12.41
C ARG A 483 21.76 11.32 -13.55
N ARG A 484 20.58 11.25 -14.17
CA ARG A 484 20.17 12.16 -15.26
C ARG A 484 19.63 13.49 -14.74
N GLU A 485 19.15 13.53 -13.50
CA GLU A 485 18.61 14.73 -12.85
C GLU A 485 19.64 15.50 -12.01
N GLY A 486 20.82 14.92 -11.80
CA GLY A 486 21.90 15.45 -10.96
C GLY A 486 22.81 16.44 -11.65
#